data_AF-A0A661PI71-F1
#
_entry.id   AF-A0A661PI71-F1
#
_cell.length_a   1.000
_cell.length_b   1.000
_cell.length_c   1.000
_cell.angle_alpha   90.00
_cell.angle_beta   90.00
_cell.angle_gamma   90.00
#
_symmetry.space_group_name_H-M   'P 1'
#
loop_
_entity.id
_entity.type
_entity.pdbx_description
1 polymer ?
#
loop_
_entity_poly.entity_id
_entity_poly.type
_entity_poly.pdbx_seq_one_letter_code
_entity_poly.pdbx_strand_id
1 'polypeptide(L)'
;MTTKPVEVNRIWAISGTTIDPGQNKYSLGWEVEIPPHEYMNYVQNIITQTNAHNNEEGINKWDGTTQYPLAALAKDSDGFIYKANTANTNHQPSISNDWDKWGESKDAVPAGTAMVFYQALAPLGWIKDTTKDNHMLRVVSSAGGGSGGVDSPILNNKVAVHNHTASSNTTGAHAHTYTSWKAGTNHGLDNSPEASYGTYPTSSAGNHDHIITVNNNSGSNWTPKYVDMIICVFEGTE
;
A
#
# COMPACT_ATOMS: atom_id res chain seq x y z
N MET A 1 12.58 46.73 2.71
CA MET A 1 11.52 45.95 2.04
C MET A 1 10.32 46.86 1.88
N THR A 2 9.82 47.02 0.67
CA THR A 2 8.58 47.76 0.41
C THR A 2 7.42 46.94 0.96
N THR A 3 6.57 47.53 1.79
CA THR A 3 5.34 46.89 2.26
C THR A 3 4.32 46.89 1.12
N LYS A 4 3.51 45.83 1.06
CA LYS A 4 2.39 45.76 0.14
C LYS A 4 1.46 46.97 0.38
N PRO A 5 1.06 47.71 -0.65
CA PRO A 5 0.11 48.80 -0.50
C PRO A 5 -1.20 48.30 0.13
N VAL A 6 -1.86 49.16 0.91
CA VAL A 6 -3.20 48.88 1.43
C VAL A 6 -4.23 49.06 0.32
N GLU A 7 -5.33 48.31 0.37
CA GLU A 7 -6.52 48.52 -0.49
C GLU A 7 -6.28 48.36 -2.00
N VAL A 8 -5.34 47.49 -2.39
CA VAL A 8 -5.05 47.13 -3.80
C VAL A 8 -6.26 46.53 -4.53
N ASN A 9 -7.28 46.10 -3.79
CA ASN A 9 -8.56 45.61 -4.31
C ASN A 9 -9.54 46.70 -4.77
N ARG A 10 -9.22 48.00 -4.62
CA ARG A 10 -10.06 49.10 -5.11
C ARG A 10 -9.91 49.28 -6.61
N ILE A 11 -11.04 49.36 -7.32
CA ILE A 11 -11.11 49.62 -8.75
C ILE A 11 -11.42 51.11 -8.99
N TRP A 12 -10.55 51.79 -9.74
CA TRP A 12 -10.74 53.20 -10.09
C TRP A 12 -11.92 53.40 -11.03
N ALA A 13 -12.72 54.45 -10.86
CA ALA A 13 -13.85 54.78 -11.72
C ALA A 13 -14.87 53.63 -11.96
N ILE A 14 -15.08 52.75 -10.96
CA ILE A 14 -15.99 51.59 -11.08
C ILE A 14 -17.43 51.96 -11.48
N SER A 15 -17.91 53.13 -11.07
CA SER A 15 -19.23 53.68 -11.42
C SER A 15 -19.14 54.94 -12.31
N GLY A 16 -17.93 55.33 -12.71
CA GLY A 16 -17.69 56.50 -13.54
C GLY A 16 -17.69 56.18 -15.03
N THR A 17 -17.78 57.20 -15.87
CA THR A 17 -17.67 57.02 -17.32
C THR A 17 -16.23 56.63 -17.69
N THR A 18 -16.10 55.52 -18.42
CA THR A 18 -14.85 55.01 -19.00
C THR A 18 -15.07 54.77 -20.49
N ILE A 19 -14.14 55.22 -21.32
CA ILE A 19 -14.16 55.00 -22.78
C ILE A 19 -12.76 54.60 -23.23
N ASP A 20 -12.66 53.54 -24.03
CA ASP A 20 -11.40 53.13 -24.65
C ASP A 20 -10.87 54.27 -25.56
N PRO A 21 -9.65 54.78 -25.34
CA PRO A 21 -9.04 55.82 -26.17
C PRO A 21 -8.76 55.38 -27.62
N GLY A 22 -8.90 54.09 -27.93
CA GLY A 22 -8.80 53.51 -29.27
C GLY A 22 -7.38 53.07 -29.63
N GLN A 23 -7.28 52.20 -30.64
CA GLN A 23 -6.04 51.51 -31.06
C GLN A 23 -4.85 52.46 -31.30
N ASN A 24 -5.08 53.63 -31.91
CA ASN A 24 -4.00 54.59 -32.19
C ASN A 24 -3.29 55.05 -30.91
N LYS A 25 -4.02 55.17 -29.79
CA LYS A 25 -3.47 55.62 -28.51
C LYS A 25 -2.65 54.53 -27.80
N TYR A 26 -2.88 53.26 -28.10
CA TYR A 26 -2.00 52.18 -27.61
C TYR A 26 -0.63 52.17 -28.29
N SER A 27 -0.53 52.65 -29.53
CA SER A 27 0.75 52.75 -30.26
C SER A 27 1.49 54.06 -30.04
N LEU A 28 0.76 55.19 -30.03
CA LEU A 28 1.36 56.54 -29.96
C LEU A 28 1.41 57.10 -28.53
N GLY A 29 0.53 56.64 -27.65
CA GLY A 29 0.34 57.23 -26.32
C GLY A 29 -0.40 58.58 -26.37
N TRP A 30 -0.23 59.36 -25.30
CA TRP A 30 -0.73 60.73 -25.23
C TRP A 30 0.20 61.67 -25.98
N GLU A 31 -0.33 62.29 -27.03
CA GLU A 31 0.33 63.39 -27.73
C GLU A 31 0.01 64.72 -27.04
N VAL A 32 0.48 65.84 -27.60
CA VAL A 32 0.13 67.18 -27.09
C VAL A 32 -1.37 67.43 -27.30
N GLU A 33 -2.16 67.03 -26.31
CA GLU A 33 -3.61 67.20 -26.23
C GLU A 33 -4.04 67.25 -24.76
N ILE A 34 -5.31 67.61 -24.54
CA ILE A 34 -5.96 67.46 -23.24
C ILE A 34 -6.86 66.22 -23.36
N PRO A 35 -6.48 65.07 -22.78
CA PRO A 35 -7.29 63.87 -22.86
C PRO A 35 -8.66 64.07 -22.17
N PRO A 36 -9.76 63.59 -22.77
CA PRO A 36 -11.03 63.44 -22.06
C PRO A 36 -10.85 62.63 -20.78
N HIS A 37 -11.60 62.99 -19.73
CA HIS A 37 -11.48 62.31 -18.44
C HIS A 37 -11.88 60.82 -18.53
N GLU A 38 -12.78 60.47 -19.45
CA GLU A 38 -13.23 59.11 -19.72
C GLU A 38 -12.08 58.20 -20.16
N TYR A 39 -11.12 58.73 -20.93
CA TYR A 39 -9.99 57.95 -21.40
C TYR A 39 -8.98 57.69 -20.29
N MET A 40 -8.68 58.70 -19.46
CA MET A 40 -7.81 58.51 -18.31
C MET A 40 -8.44 57.58 -17.28
N ASN A 41 -9.75 57.71 -17.06
CA ASN A 41 -10.52 56.81 -16.22
C ASN A 41 -10.42 55.37 -16.73
N TYR A 42 -10.54 55.13 -18.03
CA TYR A 42 -10.41 53.80 -18.63
C TYR A 42 -9.04 53.17 -18.37
N VAL A 43 -7.94 53.89 -18.64
CA VAL A 43 -6.58 53.38 -18.43
C VAL A 43 -6.32 53.04 -16.95
N GLN A 44 -6.72 53.92 -16.03
CA GLN A 44 -6.55 53.70 -14.59
C GLN A 44 -7.45 52.58 -14.07
N ASN A 45 -8.67 52.49 -14.60
CA ASN A 45 -9.62 51.44 -14.27
C ASN A 45 -9.06 50.06 -14.63
N ILE A 46 -8.54 49.85 -15.84
CA ILE A 46 -7.93 48.56 -16.23
C ILE A 46 -6.73 48.21 -15.36
N ILE A 47 -5.82 49.15 -15.10
CA ILE A 47 -4.64 48.89 -14.25
C ILE A 47 -5.06 48.47 -12.85
N THR A 48 -6.03 49.17 -12.26
CA THR A 48 -6.52 48.84 -10.90
C THR A 48 -7.30 47.53 -10.86
N GLN A 49 -8.07 47.21 -11.90
CA GLN A 49 -8.71 45.89 -12.04
C GLN A 49 -7.68 44.76 -12.10
N THR A 50 -6.63 44.88 -12.92
CA THR A 50 -5.56 43.87 -13.02
C THR A 50 -4.82 43.69 -11.69
N ASN A 51 -4.58 44.78 -10.96
CA ASN A 51 -3.96 44.72 -9.64
C ASN A 51 -4.87 44.04 -8.61
N ALA A 52 -6.17 44.34 -8.61
CA ALA A 52 -7.14 43.69 -7.74
C ALA A 52 -7.23 42.19 -8.04
N HIS A 53 -7.32 41.81 -9.32
CA HIS A 53 -7.30 40.42 -9.77
C HIS A 53 -6.05 39.67 -9.28
N ASN A 54 -4.86 40.20 -9.54
CA ASN A 54 -3.62 39.55 -9.10
C ASN A 54 -3.46 39.52 -7.59
N ASN A 55 -4.03 40.49 -6.88
CA ASN A 55 -4.05 40.50 -5.43
C ASN A 55 -4.91 39.37 -4.84
N GLU A 56 -6.01 39.00 -5.51
CA GLU A 56 -6.92 37.93 -5.11
C GLU A 56 -6.45 36.55 -5.57
N GLU A 57 -5.96 36.45 -6.82
CA GLU A 57 -5.68 35.17 -7.47
C GLU A 57 -4.19 34.81 -7.51
N GLY A 58 -3.30 35.78 -7.22
CA GLY A 58 -1.84 35.64 -7.24
C GLY A 58 -1.20 35.75 -8.63
N ILE A 59 -1.89 35.30 -9.66
CA ILE A 59 -1.45 35.34 -11.06
C ILE A 59 -2.64 35.62 -12.01
N ASN A 60 -2.33 36.15 -13.20
CA ASN A 60 -3.32 36.38 -14.24
C ASN A 60 -3.98 35.05 -14.67
N LYS A 61 -5.29 35.11 -14.91
CA LYS A 61 -6.03 34.00 -15.53
C LYS A 61 -5.66 33.90 -17.01
N TRP A 62 -5.75 32.69 -17.54
CA TRP A 62 -5.60 32.43 -18.96
C TRP A 62 -6.70 33.15 -19.76
N ASP A 63 -6.33 33.68 -20.93
CA ASP A 63 -7.26 34.22 -21.91
C ASP A 63 -6.90 33.75 -23.33
N GLY A 64 -7.88 33.75 -24.24
CA GLY A 64 -7.70 33.25 -25.60
C GLY A 64 -6.94 34.19 -26.54
N THR A 65 -6.64 35.42 -26.12
CA THR A 65 -6.06 36.47 -26.97
C THR A 65 -4.57 36.71 -26.72
N THR A 66 -4.09 36.42 -25.50
CA THR A 66 -2.69 36.54 -25.12
C THR A 66 -1.88 35.40 -25.73
N GLN A 67 -0.74 35.76 -26.34
CA GLN A 67 0.27 34.78 -26.71
C GLN A 67 1.14 34.45 -25.48
N TYR A 68 1.06 33.20 -25.03
CA TYR A 68 1.86 32.70 -23.92
C TYR A 68 3.14 32.05 -24.47
N PRO A 69 4.34 32.58 -24.16
CA PRO A 69 5.60 31.97 -24.58
C PRO A 69 5.87 30.67 -23.83
N LEU A 70 6.87 29.90 -24.30
CA LEU A 70 7.36 28.71 -23.62
C LEU A 70 7.65 29.01 -22.12
N ALA A 71 7.17 28.13 -21.25
CA ALA A 71 7.27 28.21 -19.79
C ALA A 71 6.51 29.38 -19.11
N ALA A 72 5.66 30.11 -19.84
CA ALA A 72 4.75 31.06 -19.23
C ALA A 72 3.77 30.38 -18.26
N LEU A 73 3.34 31.13 -17.24
CA LEU A 73 2.39 30.65 -16.24
C LEU A 73 1.04 31.35 -16.42
N ALA A 74 -0.04 30.60 -16.28
CA ALA A 74 -1.40 31.13 -16.27
C ALA A 74 -2.31 30.25 -15.40
N LYS A 75 -3.35 30.84 -14.81
CA LYS A 75 -4.37 30.12 -14.04
C LYS A 75 -5.60 29.85 -14.92
N ASP A 76 -6.10 28.63 -14.99
CA ASP A 76 -7.33 28.34 -15.72
C ASP A 76 -8.57 28.44 -14.80
N SER A 77 -9.77 28.34 -15.37
CA SER A 77 -11.05 28.43 -14.64
C SER A 77 -11.25 27.32 -13.59
N ASP A 78 -10.49 26.24 -13.67
CA ASP A 78 -10.47 25.14 -12.71
C ASP A 78 -9.71 25.47 -11.41
N GLY A 79 -9.05 26.63 -11.36
CA GLY A 79 -8.32 27.10 -10.19
C GLY A 79 -6.86 26.63 -10.12
N PHE A 80 -6.41 25.83 -11.09
CA PHE A 80 -5.03 25.37 -11.13
C PHE A 80 -4.13 26.30 -11.94
N ILE A 81 -2.86 26.34 -11.56
CA ILE A 81 -1.83 27.05 -12.33
C ILE A 81 -1.26 26.07 -13.35
N TYR A 82 -1.02 26.54 -14.56
CA TYR A 82 -0.43 25.78 -15.64
C TYR A 82 0.83 26.47 -16.15
N LYS A 83 1.76 25.68 -16.67
CA LYS A 83 2.98 26.12 -17.31
C LYS A 83 2.96 25.71 -18.78
N ALA A 84 3.17 26.66 -19.67
CA ALA A 84 3.18 26.42 -21.10
C ALA A 84 4.38 25.54 -21.51
N ASN A 85 4.11 24.46 -22.24
CA ASN A 85 5.10 23.53 -22.80
C ASN A 85 5.62 23.99 -24.17
N THR A 86 4.85 24.82 -24.84
CA THR A 86 5.12 25.41 -26.15
C THR A 86 4.58 26.84 -26.16
N ALA A 87 5.09 27.69 -27.04
CA ALA A 87 4.46 29.00 -27.25
C ALA A 87 3.09 28.78 -27.92
N ASN A 88 2.01 29.30 -27.33
CA ASN A 88 0.65 29.06 -27.81
C ASN A 88 -0.26 30.28 -27.60
N THR A 89 -1.40 30.27 -28.29
CA THR A 89 -2.46 31.30 -28.21
C THR A 89 -3.79 30.60 -28.39
N ASN A 90 -4.81 30.97 -27.62
CA ASN A 90 -6.14 30.36 -27.69
C ASN A 90 -6.18 28.83 -27.43
N HIS A 91 -5.17 28.28 -26.74
CA HIS A 91 -5.15 26.88 -26.33
C HIS A 91 -5.39 26.82 -24.82
N GLN A 92 -6.60 26.45 -24.40
CA GLN A 92 -7.00 26.49 -22.99
C GLN A 92 -6.21 25.46 -22.14
N PRO A 93 -5.64 25.85 -20.98
CA PRO A 93 -4.73 24.99 -20.23
C PRO A 93 -5.31 23.66 -19.72
N SER A 94 -6.55 23.65 -19.23
CA SER A 94 -7.18 22.44 -18.68
C SER A 94 -7.55 21.37 -19.71
N ILE A 95 -7.54 21.72 -21.00
CA ILE A 95 -7.98 20.82 -22.09
C ILE A 95 -6.93 20.61 -23.19
N SER A 96 -5.93 21.49 -23.29
CA SER A 96 -4.86 21.38 -24.27
C SER A 96 -3.65 20.62 -23.72
N ASN A 97 -2.91 19.96 -24.60
CA ASN A 97 -1.63 19.31 -24.29
C ASN A 97 -0.42 20.27 -24.34
N ASP A 98 -0.63 21.55 -24.70
CA ASP A 98 0.41 22.58 -24.69
C ASP A 98 0.74 23.11 -23.28
N TRP A 99 0.13 22.53 -22.25
CA TRP A 99 0.25 22.97 -20.87
C TRP A 99 0.49 21.79 -19.94
N ASP A 100 1.43 21.98 -19.01
CA ASP A 100 1.59 21.11 -17.86
C ASP A 100 0.94 21.79 -16.66
N LYS A 101 0.08 21.08 -15.92
CA LYS A 101 -0.40 21.62 -14.66
C LYS A 101 0.77 21.76 -13.69
N TRP A 102 0.93 22.95 -13.14
CA TRP A 102 2.04 23.34 -12.29
C TRP A 102 1.63 23.34 -10.82
N GLY A 103 2.42 22.69 -9.99
CA GLY A 103 2.14 22.59 -8.55
C GLY A 103 1.24 21.42 -8.15
N GLU A 104 0.73 20.63 -9.10
CA GLU A 104 0.26 19.27 -8.77
C GLU A 104 1.48 18.35 -8.63
N SER A 105 1.55 17.58 -7.54
CA SER A 105 2.49 16.48 -7.48
C SER A 105 1.96 15.38 -8.42
N LYS A 106 2.62 15.22 -9.57
CA LYS A 106 2.40 14.10 -10.50
C LYS A 106 2.61 12.72 -9.83
N ASP A 107 3.21 12.72 -8.64
CA ASP A 107 3.46 11.57 -7.78
C ASP A 107 2.42 11.42 -6.64
N ALA A 108 1.30 12.15 -6.69
CA ALA A 108 0.24 12.00 -5.72
C ALA A 108 -0.35 10.58 -5.81
N VAL A 109 -0.44 9.92 -4.65
CA VAL A 109 -1.14 8.65 -4.49
C VAL A 109 -2.60 8.87 -4.93
N PRO A 110 -3.14 8.11 -5.89
CA PRO A 110 -4.51 8.31 -6.33
C PRO A 110 -5.51 8.08 -5.19
N ALA A 111 -6.58 8.88 -5.16
CA ALA A 111 -7.73 8.67 -4.27
C ALA A 111 -8.23 7.22 -4.40
N GLY A 112 -8.59 6.59 -3.28
CA GLY A 112 -8.99 5.19 -3.23
C GLY A 112 -7.84 4.18 -3.14
N THR A 113 -6.57 4.62 -3.23
CA THR A 113 -5.43 3.72 -2.99
C THR A 113 -5.39 3.30 -1.52
N ALA A 114 -5.14 2.01 -1.27
CA ALA A 114 -4.95 1.45 0.06
C ALA A 114 -3.45 1.27 0.39
N MET A 115 -3.04 1.61 1.61
CA MET A 115 -1.67 1.42 2.12
C MET A 115 -1.65 0.95 3.57
N VAL A 116 -0.52 0.35 3.97
CA VAL A 116 -0.28 -0.15 5.33
C VAL A 116 0.57 0.86 6.11
N PHE A 117 0.18 1.15 7.35
CA PHE A 117 0.86 2.11 8.22
C PHE A 117 1.19 1.50 9.60
N TYR A 118 2.38 1.79 10.13
CA TYR A 118 2.81 1.38 11.48
C TYR A 118 2.51 2.48 12.50
N GLN A 119 1.23 2.73 12.75
CA GLN A 119 0.73 3.74 13.69
C GLN A 119 -0.74 3.44 14.05
N ALA A 120 -1.21 3.94 15.19
CA ALA A 120 -2.58 3.65 15.66
C ALA A 120 -3.67 4.44 14.94
N LEU A 121 -3.39 5.68 14.52
CA LEU A 121 -4.33 6.57 13.85
C LEU A 121 -3.98 6.70 12.37
N ALA A 122 -5.01 6.78 11.52
CA ALA A 122 -4.81 7.03 10.10
C ALA A 122 -4.11 8.40 9.92
N PRO A 123 -3.14 8.52 8.99
CA PRO A 123 -2.58 9.82 8.64
C PRO A 123 -3.68 10.80 8.14
N LEU A 124 -3.38 12.10 8.15
CA LEU A 124 -4.29 13.09 7.57
C LEU A 124 -4.55 12.79 6.08
N GLY A 125 -5.81 12.87 5.63
CA GLY A 125 -6.23 12.50 4.28
C GLY A 125 -6.41 10.99 4.06
N TRP A 126 -6.29 10.17 5.11
CA TRP A 126 -6.48 8.72 5.05
C TRP A 126 -7.58 8.26 6.02
N ILE A 127 -8.38 7.29 5.59
CA ILE A 127 -9.37 6.59 6.43
C ILE A 127 -8.86 5.19 6.77
N LYS A 128 -8.92 4.80 8.04
CA LYS A 128 -8.64 3.42 8.45
C LYS A 128 -9.70 2.45 7.90
N ASP A 129 -9.26 1.39 7.23
CA ASP A 129 -10.11 0.25 6.87
C ASP A 129 -10.28 -0.66 8.10
N THR A 130 -11.43 -0.55 8.76
CA THR A 130 -11.78 -1.35 9.96
C THR A 130 -12.31 -2.73 9.63
N THR A 131 -12.47 -3.08 8.35
CA THR A 131 -12.98 -4.39 7.93
C THR A 131 -11.89 -5.46 7.89
N LYS A 132 -10.61 -5.07 8.01
CA LYS A 132 -9.43 -5.94 7.89
C LYS A 132 -8.69 -6.11 9.23
N ASP A 133 -9.43 -6.48 10.27
CA ASP A 133 -8.84 -6.80 11.57
C ASP A 133 -8.32 -8.24 11.62
N ASN A 134 -7.16 -8.48 12.23
CA ASN A 134 -6.58 -9.82 12.42
C ASN A 134 -6.43 -10.61 11.09
N HIS A 135 -6.00 -9.92 10.02
CA HIS A 135 -5.75 -10.51 8.69
C HIS A 135 -4.25 -10.60 8.38
N MET A 136 -3.88 -11.59 7.58
CA MET A 136 -2.55 -11.65 6.96
C MET A 136 -2.58 -11.06 5.54
N LEU A 137 -1.45 -10.51 5.10
CA LEU A 137 -1.27 -10.07 3.74
C LEU A 137 -0.93 -11.26 2.83
N ARG A 138 -1.65 -11.37 1.71
CA ARG A 138 -1.38 -12.34 0.66
C ARG A 138 -1.04 -11.60 -0.63
N VAL A 139 0.16 -11.83 -1.16
CA VAL A 139 0.58 -11.32 -2.46
C VAL A 139 0.02 -12.25 -3.54
N VAL A 140 -0.68 -11.67 -4.51
CA VAL A 140 -1.25 -12.38 -5.66
C VAL A 140 -0.86 -11.65 -6.94
N SER A 141 -0.71 -12.39 -8.04
CA SER A 141 -0.53 -11.84 -9.39
C SER A 141 -1.83 -11.81 -10.21
N SER A 142 -2.94 -12.31 -9.63
CA SER A 142 -4.30 -12.26 -10.18
C SER A 142 -5.10 -11.10 -9.58
N ALA A 143 -6.43 -11.11 -9.71
CA ALA A 143 -7.29 -10.09 -9.11
C ALA A 143 -7.06 -9.95 -7.60
N GLY A 144 -6.64 -8.75 -7.17
CA GLY A 144 -6.38 -8.39 -5.78
C GLY A 144 -7.59 -7.81 -5.05
N GLY A 145 -7.38 -7.24 -3.87
CA GLY A 145 -8.39 -6.49 -3.09
C GLY A 145 -9.40 -7.34 -2.29
N GLY A 146 -9.52 -8.64 -2.58
CA GLY A 146 -10.39 -9.56 -1.82
C GLY A 146 -9.82 -9.96 -0.46
N SER A 147 -10.71 -10.32 0.47
CA SER A 147 -10.40 -10.92 1.78
C SER A 147 -11.25 -12.18 2.01
N GLY A 148 -10.81 -13.06 2.91
CA GLY A 148 -11.53 -14.28 3.28
C GLY A 148 -10.82 -15.06 4.39
N GLY A 149 -11.50 -16.09 4.93
CA GLY A 149 -11.07 -16.83 6.11
C GLY A 149 -11.71 -16.32 7.40
N VAL A 150 -11.66 -17.14 8.46
CA VAL A 150 -12.22 -16.80 9.79
C VAL A 150 -11.24 -17.07 10.94
N ASP A 151 -10.21 -17.87 10.69
CA ASP A 151 -9.19 -18.22 11.69
C ASP A 151 -8.11 -17.13 11.77
N SER A 152 -7.53 -16.94 12.95
CA SER A 152 -6.45 -15.96 13.14
C SER A 152 -5.16 -16.44 12.47
N PRO A 153 -4.44 -15.58 11.73
CA PRO A 153 -3.20 -15.95 11.06
C PRO A 153 -2.00 -16.07 12.01
N ILE A 154 -2.09 -15.51 13.21
CA ILE A 154 -0.98 -15.54 14.19
C ILE A 154 -1.17 -16.62 15.26
N LEU A 155 -2.36 -17.15 15.46
CA LEU A 155 -2.59 -18.21 16.44
C LEU A 155 -2.48 -19.58 15.77
N ASN A 156 -1.59 -20.47 16.22
CA ASN A 156 -1.61 -21.89 15.78
C ASN A 156 -2.66 -22.70 16.54
N ASN A 157 -3.89 -22.21 16.66
CA ASN A 157 -4.99 -22.91 17.33
C ASN A 157 -5.87 -23.69 16.35
N LYS A 158 -5.61 -23.54 15.05
CA LYS A 158 -6.25 -24.29 13.97
C LYS A 158 -5.20 -25.05 13.17
N VAL A 159 -5.08 -26.34 13.44
CA VAL A 159 -4.20 -27.25 12.69
C VAL A 159 -5.06 -28.14 11.81
N ALA A 160 -4.64 -28.35 10.55
CA ALA A 160 -5.29 -29.31 9.68
C ALA A 160 -5.25 -30.71 10.34
N VAL A 161 -6.41 -31.38 10.36
CA VAL A 161 -6.50 -32.76 10.85
C VAL A 161 -5.56 -33.62 10.01
N HIS A 162 -4.63 -34.27 10.68
CA HIS A 162 -3.77 -35.28 10.09
C HIS A 162 -3.67 -36.45 11.07
N ASN A 163 -3.43 -37.64 10.52
CA ASN A 163 -3.40 -38.88 11.29
C ASN A 163 -1.99 -39.43 11.33
N HIS A 164 -1.62 -40.01 12.47
CA HIS A 164 -0.42 -40.82 12.59
C HIS A 164 -0.82 -42.30 12.63
N THR A 165 -0.12 -43.13 11.87
CA THR A 165 -0.24 -44.58 11.94
C THR A 165 1.07 -45.14 12.46
N ALA A 166 0.99 -45.94 13.51
CA ALA A 166 2.13 -46.64 14.06
C ALA A 166 1.74 -48.09 14.31
N SER A 167 2.66 -49.00 14.03
CA SER A 167 2.48 -50.45 14.18
C SER A 167 3.70 -51.04 14.87
N SER A 168 3.47 -51.99 15.78
CA SER A 168 4.52 -52.84 16.35
C SER A 168 4.36 -54.26 15.80
N ASN A 169 5.47 -54.93 15.55
CA ASN A 169 5.47 -56.34 15.17
C ASN A 169 5.60 -57.19 16.44
N THR A 170 4.49 -57.73 16.94
CA THR A 170 4.46 -58.68 18.08
C THR A 170 4.70 -60.14 17.65
N THR A 171 4.90 -60.43 16.36
CA THR A 171 4.96 -61.78 15.80
C THR A 171 6.38 -62.36 15.69
N GLY A 172 7.37 -61.74 16.34
CA GLY A 172 8.74 -62.25 16.40
C GLY A 172 8.88 -63.49 17.28
N ALA A 173 8.59 -64.67 16.74
CA ALA A 173 8.86 -65.94 17.40
C ALA A 173 10.38 -66.15 17.52
N HIS A 174 10.91 -66.14 18.75
CA HIS A 174 12.27 -66.55 19.04
C HIS A 174 12.26 -67.66 20.10
N ALA A 175 13.17 -68.62 19.96
CA ALA A 175 13.28 -69.77 20.85
C ALA A 175 14.54 -69.66 21.69
N HIS A 176 14.43 -69.92 22.98
CA HIS A 176 15.60 -70.11 23.85
C HIS A 176 15.96 -71.59 23.88
N THR A 177 17.26 -71.87 23.79
CA THR A 177 17.82 -73.21 23.93
C THR A 177 18.81 -73.22 25.07
N TYR A 178 18.82 -74.27 25.87
CA TYR A 178 19.93 -74.55 26.79
C TYR A 178 20.55 -75.89 26.47
N THR A 179 21.85 -76.00 26.72
CA THR A 179 22.59 -77.26 26.59
C THR A 179 22.69 -77.92 27.94
N SER A 180 22.27 -79.17 28.07
CA SER A 180 22.51 -79.97 29.26
C SER A 180 23.07 -81.34 28.93
N TRP A 181 23.76 -81.92 29.90
CA TRP A 181 24.37 -83.23 29.78
C TRP A 181 23.28 -84.32 29.64
N LYS A 182 23.38 -85.18 28.63
CA LYS A 182 22.52 -86.36 28.44
C LYS A 182 23.28 -87.62 28.81
N ALA A 183 22.80 -88.36 29.81
CA ALA A 183 23.19 -89.75 29.99
C ALA A 183 22.43 -90.60 28.97
N GLY A 184 23.13 -91.26 28.04
CA GLY A 184 22.51 -92.27 27.19
C GLY A 184 22.01 -93.44 28.04
N THR A 185 20.75 -93.86 27.86
CA THR A 185 20.23 -95.08 28.50
C THR A 185 20.69 -96.29 27.70
N ASN A 186 21.95 -96.69 27.85
CA ASN A 186 22.46 -97.93 27.28
C ASN A 186 22.50 -99.02 28.37
N HIS A 187 21.60 -99.99 28.28
CA HIS A 187 21.72 -101.25 29.03
C HIS A 187 22.60 -102.21 28.23
N GLY A 188 23.91 -102.20 28.49
CA GLY A 188 24.87 -103.14 27.90
C GLY A 188 26.27 -102.92 28.46
N LEU A 189 26.95 -104.00 28.85
CA LEU A 189 28.17 -104.00 29.68
C LEU A 189 29.46 -103.51 29.00
N ASP A 190 29.43 -103.20 27.69
CA ASP A 190 30.62 -102.74 26.95
C ASP A 190 30.28 -101.56 26.04
N ASN A 191 29.94 -100.41 26.62
CA ASN A 191 30.01 -99.15 25.89
C ASN A 191 30.35 -98.01 26.85
N SER A 192 31.50 -97.36 26.63
CA SER A 192 31.82 -96.08 27.24
C SER A 192 30.66 -95.11 26.97
N PRO A 193 30.03 -94.50 27.99
CA PRO A 193 28.94 -93.58 27.74
C PRO A 193 29.49 -92.42 26.91
N GLU A 194 29.05 -92.30 25.66
CA GLU A 194 29.40 -91.18 24.81
C GLU A 194 28.77 -89.93 25.44
N ALA A 195 29.60 -89.13 26.10
CA ALA A 195 29.18 -87.92 26.78
C ALA A 195 28.79 -86.88 25.71
N SER A 196 27.50 -86.75 25.45
CA SER A 196 26.98 -85.80 24.47
C SER A 196 26.14 -84.72 25.14
N TYR A 197 26.34 -83.47 24.73
CA TYR A 197 25.52 -82.34 25.15
C TYR A 197 24.24 -82.30 24.30
N GLY A 198 23.08 -82.44 24.95
CA GLY A 198 21.79 -82.27 24.31
C GLY A 198 21.37 -80.80 24.32
N THR A 199 20.90 -80.29 23.17
CA THR A 199 20.23 -78.99 23.10
C THR A 199 18.74 -79.20 23.33
N TYR A 200 18.16 -78.50 24.30
CA TYR A 200 16.75 -78.62 24.64
C TYR A 200 16.03 -77.27 24.46
N PRO A 201 14.88 -77.24 23.77
CA PRO A 201 14.08 -76.03 23.67
C PRO A 201 13.39 -75.76 25.01
N THR A 202 13.33 -74.50 25.43
CA THR A 202 12.37 -74.07 26.45
C THR A 202 11.10 -73.56 25.79
N SER A 203 9.96 -73.73 26.45
CA SER A 203 8.66 -73.27 25.94
C SER A 203 8.62 -71.74 25.85
N SER A 204 8.39 -71.22 24.63
CA SER A 204 7.96 -69.88 24.22
C SER A 204 8.56 -68.65 24.90
N ALA A 205 9.01 -67.69 24.08
CA ALA A 205 9.20 -66.31 24.50
C ALA A 205 7.93 -65.80 25.20
N GLY A 206 8.10 -65.22 26.40
CA GLY A 206 7.02 -64.68 27.20
C GLY A 206 6.33 -63.50 26.52
N ASN A 207 5.04 -63.33 26.83
CA ASN A 207 4.24 -62.21 26.36
C ASN A 207 4.89 -60.88 26.77
N HIS A 208 5.13 -59.96 25.84
CA HIS A 208 5.57 -58.61 26.15
C HIS A 208 4.79 -57.59 25.33
N ASP A 209 4.66 -56.39 25.89
CA ASP A 209 3.89 -55.31 25.30
C ASP A 209 4.80 -54.28 24.63
N HIS A 210 4.43 -53.86 23.42
CA HIS A 210 5.01 -52.66 22.82
C HIS A 210 4.15 -51.45 23.18
N ILE A 211 4.75 -50.48 23.86
CA ILE A 211 4.14 -49.17 24.04
C ILE A 211 4.53 -48.30 22.85
N ILE A 212 3.55 -47.95 22.02
CA ILE A 212 3.71 -46.95 20.97
C ILE A 212 3.25 -45.61 21.51
N THR A 213 4.20 -44.71 21.75
CA THR A 213 3.90 -43.32 22.11
C THR A 213 3.90 -42.47 20.84
N VAL A 214 2.71 -42.04 20.41
CA VAL A 214 2.58 -40.99 19.40
C VAL A 214 2.56 -39.65 20.12
N ASN A 215 3.69 -38.96 20.15
CA ASN A 215 3.78 -37.62 20.72
C ASN A 215 3.10 -36.64 19.76
N ASN A 216 1.88 -36.21 20.09
CA ASN A 216 1.31 -35.02 19.46
C ASN A 216 2.05 -33.79 20.00
N ASN A 217 3.13 -33.41 19.31
CA ASN A 217 3.81 -32.14 19.57
C ASN A 217 3.09 -31.01 18.84
N SER A 218 1.76 -30.94 18.96
CA SER A 218 1.03 -29.73 18.61
C SER A 218 1.34 -28.74 19.72
N GLY A 219 2.39 -27.93 19.54
CA GLY A 219 2.71 -26.84 20.44
C GLY A 219 1.48 -25.98 20.63
N SER A 220 0.75 -26.22 21.71
CA SER A 220 -0.34 -25.36 22.12
C SER A 220 0.30 -24.02 22.48
N ASN A 221 -0.30 -22.92 22.01
CA ASN A 221 0.18 -21.56 22.28
C ASN A 221 1.36 -21.06 21.43
N TRP A 222 1.45 -21.44 20.15
CA TRP A 222 2.27 -20.65 19.21
C TRP A 222 1.63 -19.27 19.04
N THR A 223 2.30 -18.25 19.59
CA THR A 223 1.98 -16.84 19.46
C THR A 223 3.24 -16.12 18.96
N PRO A 224 3.43 -15.99 17.63
CA PRO A 224 4.58 -15.31 17.08
C PRO A 224 4.55 -13.84 17.51
N LYS A 225 5.73 -13.25 17.73
CA LYS A 225 5.83 -11.81 17.93
C LYS A 225 5.37 -11.10 16.66
N TYR A 226 4.54 -10.08 16.80
CA TYR A 226 4.00 -9.31 15.69
C TYR A 226 4.12 -7.81 15.96
N VAL A 227 3.92 -7.03 14.91
CA VAL A 227 3.85 -5.58 14.93
C VAL A 227 2.47 -5.20 14.39
N ASP A 228 1.70 -4.44 15.16
CA ASP A 228 0.40 -3.98 14.71
C ASP A 228 0.53 -2.90 13.65
N MET A 229 -0.14 -3.12 12.52
CA MET A 229 -0.23 -2.17 11.43
C MET A 229 -1.69 -1.96 11.07
N ILE A 230 -2.02 -0.77 10.56
CA ILE A 230 -3.36 -0.45 10.07
C ILE A 230 -3.33 -0.33 8.54
N ILE A 231 -4.40 -0.77 7.89
CA ILE A 231 -4.65 -0.47 6.48
C ILE A 231 -5.48 0.80 6.42
N CYS A 232 -5.13 1.73 5.54
CA CYS A 232 -5.92 2.93 5.30
C CYS A 232 -6.11 3.17 3.81
N VAL A 233 -7.18 3.89 3.45
CA VAL A 233 -7.53 4.30 2.09
C VAL A 233 -7.41 5.82 1.98
N PHE A 234 -6.77 6.32 0.91
CA PHE A 234 -6.59 7.75 0.68
C PHE A 234 -7.88 8.43 0.18
N GLU A 235 -8.27 9.56 0.76
CA GLU A 235 -9.49 10.31 0.40
C GLU A 235 -9.31 11.26 -0.79
N GLY A 236 -8.09 11.63 -1.15
CA GLY A 236 -7.84 12.44 -2.35
C GLY A 236 -7.95 13.95 -2.18
N THR A 237 -7.91 14.49 -0.96
CA THR A 237 -8.01 15.93 -0.72
C THR A 237 -6.96 16.42 0.28
N GLU A 238 -6.10 17.34 -0.18
CA GLU A 238 -5.57 18.45 0.61
C GLU A 238 -6.21 19.75 0.10
#